data_AF-A0A7M1AYI8-F1
#
_entry.id   AF-A0A7M1AYI8-F1
#
_cell.length_a   1.000
_cell.length_b   1.000
_cell.length_c   1.000
_cell.angle_alpha   90.00
_cell.angle_beta   90.00
_cell.angle_gamma   90.00
#
_symmetry.space_group_name_H-M   'P 1'
#
loop_
_entity.id
_entity.type
_entity.pdbx_description
1 polymer ?
#
loop_
_entity_poly.entity_id
_entity_poly.type
_entity_poly.pdbx_seq_one_letter_code
_entity_poly.pdbx_strand_id
1 'polypeptide(L)'
;MNKLKEKVLKAQENGDIASLYVLESEAHELLNDDGLQGFYANILDLALEKLTNTLEAHRQMDMSEVQDFATARALYEYAIEHYHAGKNKDASALFEVLSGLTNDEKFSKAMKLHQISADENLNIDNFLDKIADIESTQRSGTFYISEFQKEAQKLLDNA
;
A
#
# COMPACT_ATOMS: atom_id res chain seq x y z
N MET A 1 16.46 14.91 -16.44
CA MET A 1 16.81 13.47 -16.60
C MET A 1 18.03 13.06 -15.77
N ASN A 2 19.25 13.58 -15.99
CA ASN A 2 20.44 13.15 -15.21
C ASN A 2 20.31 13.42 -13.70
N LYS A 3 19.81 14.60 -13.30
CA LYS A 3 19.61 14.95 -11.88
C LYS A 3 18.57 14.07 -11.18
N LEU A 4 17.46 13.73 -11.84
CA LEU A 4 16.44 12.84 -11.26
C LEU A 4 17.05 11.45 -11.01
N LYS A 5 17.73 10.88 -12.01
CA LYS A 5 18.39 9.57 -11.88
C LYS A 5 19.41 9.54 -10.74
N GLU A 6 20.19 10.60 -10.57
CA GLU A 6 21.13 10.73 -9.43
C GLU A 6 20.41 10.76 -8.08
N LYS A 7 19.32 11.52 -7.95
CA LYS A 7 18.51 11.55 -6.72
C LYS A 7 17.88 10.20 -6.40
N VAL A 8 17.32 9.53 -7.41
CA VAL A 8 16.72 8.20 -7.28
C VAL A 8 17.76 7.18 -6.85
N LEU A 9 18.91 7.13 -7.52
CA LEU A 9 20.00 6.23 -7.16
C LEU A 9 20.45 6.46 -5.71
N LYS A 10 20.64 7.72 -5.31
CA LYS A 10 21.01 8.06 -3.93
C LYS A 10 19.95 7.63 -2.92
N ALA A 11 18.66 7.80 -3.23
CA ALA A 11 17.59 7.36 -2.33
C ALA A 11 17.57 5.82 -2.21
N GLN A 12 17.78 5.11 -3.32
CA GLN A 12 17.87 3.65 -3.37
C GLN A 12 19.04 3.12 -2.54
N GLU A 13 20.25 3.67 -2.74
CA GLU A 13 21.45 3.28 -1.98
C GLU A 13 21.30 3.47 -0.47
N ASN A 14 20.48 4.45 -0.06
CA ASN A 14 20.20 4.72 1.36
C ASN A 14 18.98 3.96 1.90
N GLY A 15 18.28 3.16 1.06
CA GLY A 15 17.02 2.51 1.44
C GLY A 15 15.93 3.51 1.85
N ASP A 16 15.95 4.72 1.27
CA ASP A 16 15.08 5.84 1.63
C ASP A 16 13.83 5.87 0.73
N ILE A 17 12.84 5.09 1.14
CA ILE A 17 11.58 4.93 0.40
C ILE A 17 10.78 6.24 0.39
N ALA A 18 10.81 6.99 1.49
CA ALA A 18 10.10 8.26 1.57
C ALA A 18 10.64 9.29 0.57
N SER A 19 11.97 9.38 0.43
CA SER A 19 12.57 10.24 -0.60
C SER A 19 12.21 9.80 -2.01
N LEU A 20 12.05 8.50 -2.28
CA LEU A 20 11.56 8.04 -3.57
C LEU A 20 10.14 8.58 -3.82
N TYR A 21 9.20 8.45 -2.87
CA TYR A 21 7.86 9.03 -3.04
C TYR A 21 7.85 10.55 -3.21
N VAL A 22 8.79 11.29 -2.60
CA VAL A 22 8.94 12.74 -2.86
C VAL A 22 9.30 13.04 -4.33
N LEU A 23 9.99 12.11 -4.99
CA LEU A 23 10.39 12.23 -6.40
C LEU A 23 9.33 11.70 -7.37
N GLU A 24 8.23 11.14 -6.89
CA GLU A 24 7.19 10.49 -7.69
C GLU A 24 6.64 11.40 -8.80
N SER A 25 6.28 12.65 -8.46
CA SER A 25 5.78 13.61 -9.46
C SER A 25 6.83 13.94 -10.53
N GLU A 26 8.10 14.13 -10.15
CA GLU A 26 9.19 14.40 -11.10
C GLU A 26 9.46 13.15 -11.97
N ALA A 27 9.28 11.95 -11.41
CA ALA A 27 9.39 10.69 -12.14
C ALA A 27 8.28 10.56 -13.19
N HIS A 28 7.02 10.85 -12.84
CA HIS A 28 5.88 10.84 -13.78
C HIS A 28 6.04 11.83 -14.93
N GLU A 29 6.65 13.00 -14.67
CA GLU A 29 6.87 14.01 -15.71
C GLU A 29 8.03 13.66 -16.66
N LEU A 30 9.06 12.97 -16.18
CA LEU A 30 10.34 12.85 -16.87
C LEU A 30 10.69 11.44 -17.36
N LEU A 31 10.05 10.41 -16.82
CA LEU A 31 10.30 9.02 -17.20
C LEU A 31 9.23 8.54 -18.19
N ASN A 32 9.61 7.59 -19.03
CA ASN A 32 8.66 6.81 -19.82
C ASN A 32 8.09 5.66 -18.98
N ASP A 33 7.12 4.92 -19.53
CA ASP A 33 6.46 3.80 -18.85
C ASP A 33 7.45 2.77 -18.29
N ASP A 34 8.44 2.33 -19.07
CA ASP A 34 9.47 1.40 -18.60
C ASP A 34 10.28 1.97 -17.41
N GLY A 35 10.61 3.27 -17.47
CA GLY A 35 11.33 3.97 -16.42
C GLY A 35 10.50 4.12 -15.15
N LEU A 36 9.20 4.41 -15.28
CA LEU A 36 8.26 4.46 -14.18
C LEU A 36 8.04 3.09 -13.54
N GLN A 37 7.89 2.04 -14.36
CA GLN A 37 7.81 0.68 -13.87
C GLN A 37 9.05 0.31 -13.06
N GLY A 38 10.25 0.61 -13.58
CA GLY A 38 11.50 0.40 -12.85
C GLY A 38 11.56 1.23 -11.56
N PHE A 39 11.06 2.46 -11.56
CA PHE A 39 11.02 3.31 -10.37
C PHE A 39 10.16 2.70 -9.25
N TYR A 40 8.94 2.26 -9.55
CA TYR A 40 8.07 1.60 -8.57
C TYR A 40 8.58 0.22 -8.15
N ALA A 41 9.18 -0.55 -9.07
CA ALA A 41 9.82 -1.82 -8.72
C ALA A 41 10.91 -1.64 -7.66
N ASN A 42 11.73 -0.58 -7.77
CA ASN A 42 12.75 -0.29 -6.76
C ASN A 42 12.15 0.12 -5.41
N ILE A 43 11.04 0.87 -5.40
CA ILE A 43 10.31 1.18 -4.16
C ILE A 43 9.83 -0.10 -3.50
N LEU A 44 9.25 -1.01 -4.29
CA LEU A 44 8.72 -2.27 -3.80
C LEU A 44 9.83 -3.18 -3.24
N ASP A 45 10.96 -3.31 -3.94
CA ASP A 45 12.08 -4.14 -3.48
C ASP A 45 12.57 -3.69 -2.09
N LEU A 46 12.75 -2.38 -1.90
CA LEU A 46 13.13 -1.81 -0.60
C LEU A 46 12.06 -2.02 0.48
N ALA A 47 10.78 -1.93 0.10
CA ALA A 47 9.67 -2.13 1.02
C ALA A 47 9.58 -3.59 1.49
N LEU A 48 9.81 -4.55 0.60
CA LEU A 48 9.86 -5.98 0.93
C LEU A 48 11.06 -6.34 1.81
N GLU A 49 12.22 -5.72 1.57
CA GLU A 49 13.38 -5.85 2.46
C GLU A 49 13.07 -5.33 3.86
N LYS A 50 12.48 -4.12 3.97
CA LYS A 50 12.06 -3.57 5.27
C LYS A 50 10.98 -4.39 5.95
N LEU A 51 10.03 -4.94 5.20
CA LEU A 51 9.03 -5.88 5.73
C LEU A 51 9.72 -7.08 6.38
N THR A 52 10.65 -7.72 5.66
CA THR A 52 11.40 -8.87 6.16
C THR A 52 12.14 -8.52 7.45
N ASN A 53 12.90 -7.43 7.45
CA ASN A 53 13.64 -6.96 8.64
C ASN A 53 12.71 -6.66 9.83
N THR A 54 11.52 -6.12 9.56
CA THR A 54 10.51 -5.80 10.59
C THR A 54 9.96 -7.07 11.24
N LEU A 55 9.62 -8.07 10.42
CA LEU A 55 9.13 -9.36 10.91
C LEU A 55 10.21 -10.11 11.71
N GLU A 56 11.45 -10.15 11.21
CA GLU A 56 12.58 -10.78 11.92
C GLU A 56 12.87 -10.11 13.26
N ALA A 57 12.76 -8.78 13.33
CA ALA A 57 12.93 -8.02 14.56
C ALA A 57 11.75 -8.14 15.53
N HIS A 58 10.67 -8.84 15.15
CA HIS A 58 9.43 -8.97 15.94
C HIS A 58 8.88 -7.60 16.37
N ARG A 59 9.04 -6.58 15.51
CA ARG A 59 8.54 -5.23 15.75
C ARG A 59 7.31 -4.98 14.89
N GLN A 60 6.51 -3.99 15.26
CA GLN A 60 5.52 -3.40 14.37
C GLN A 60 6.10 -2.13 13.73
N MET A 61 5.58 -1.78 12.56
CA MET A 61 5.84 -0.50 11.91
C MET A 61 5.07 0.61 12.64
N ASP A 62 5.75 1.74 12.87
CA ASP A 62 5.14 2.94 13.44
C ASP A 62 4.72 3.89 12.32
N MET A 63 3.43 4.11 12.15
CA MET A 63 2.91 4.98 11.08
C MET A 63 3.24 6.46 11.25
N SER A 64 3.76 6.87 12.42
CA SER A 64 4.33 8.21 12.62
C SER A 64 5.78 8.35 12.15
N GLU A 65 6.49 7.22 11.98
CA GLU A 65 7.83 7.19 11.44
C GLU A 65 7.80 7.21 9.90
N VAL A 66 8.44 8.20 9.31
CA VAL A 66 8.32 8.51 7.87
C VAL A 66 8.68 7.33 6.96
N GLN A 67 9.69 6.54 7.34
CA GLN A 67 10.10 5.36 6.57
C GLN A 67 9.11 4.19 6.71
N ASP A 68 8.60 3.96 7.91
CA ASP A 68 7.62 2.90 8.16
C ASP A 68 6.30 3.23 7.46
N PHE A 69 5.86 4.49 7.49
CA PHE A 69 4.74 4.99 6.71
C PHE A 69 4.92 4.77 5.21
N ALA A 70 6.08 5.15 4.65
CA ALA A 70 6.37 4.97 3.23
C ALA A 70 6.44 3.49 2.83
N THR A 71 6.92 2.64 3.73
CA THR A 71 6.96 1.19 3.55
C THR A 71 5.55 0.61 3.51
N ALA A 72 4.69 0.96 4.48
CA ALA A 72 3.30 0.53 4.52
C ALA A 72 2.52 0.96 3.28
N ARG A 73 2.78 2.18 2.77
CA ARG A 73 2.22 2.67 1.50
C ARG A 73 2.61 1.77 0.32
N ALA A 74 3.91 1.49 0.14
CA ALA A 74 4.38 0.66 -0.98
C ALA A 74 3.78 -0.75 -0.96
N LEU A 75 3.69 -1.36 0.23
CA LEU A 75 3.12 -2.69 0.39
C LEU A 75 1.60 -2.69 0.16
N TYR A 76 0.89 -1.63 0.56
CA TYR A 76 -0.53 -1.47 0.26
C TYR A 76 -0.79 -1.31 -1.25
N GLU A 77 -0.02 -0.45 -1.92
CA GLU A 77 -0.12 -0.27 -3.38
C GLU A 77 0.09 -1.59 -4.12
N TYR A 78 1.08 -2.39 -3.68
CA TYR A 78 1.32 -3.72 -4.22
C TYR A 78 0.16 -4.70 -4.01
N ALA A 79 -0.48 -4.66 -2.84
CA ALA A 79 -1.68 -5.45 -2.55
C ALA A 79 -2.87 -5.03 -3.45
N ILE A 80 -3.06 -3.72 -3.65
CA ILE A 80 -4.09 -3.17 -4.53
C ILE A 80 -3.82 -3.53 -5.99
N GLU A 81 -2.57 -3.52 -6.46
CA GLU A 81 -2.23 -3.96 -7.82
C GLU A 81 -2.66 -5.42 -8.05
N HIS A 82 -2.38 -6.30 -7.08
CA HIS A 82 -2.82 -7.70 -7.13
C HIS A 82 -4.35 -7.80 -7.14
N TYR A 83 -5.01 -6.98 -6.32
CA TYR A 83 -6.46 -6.97 -6.27
C TYR A 83 -7.08 -6.52 -7.60
N HIS A 84 -6.54 -5.44 -8.16
CA HIS A 84 -6.94 -4.91 -9.46
C HIS A 84 -6.68 -5.89 -10.61
N ALA A 85 -5.61 -6.68 -10.51
CA ALA A 85 -5.31 -7.77 -11.45
C ALA A 85 -6.23 -9.00 -11.29
N GLY A 86 -7.21 -8.98 -10.37
CA GLY A 86 -8.11 -10.09 -10.09
C GLY A 86 -7.44 -11.24 -9.33
N LYS A 87 -6.22 -11.03 -8.80
CA LYS A 87 -5.48 -12.01 -8.00
C LYS A 87 -5.93 -11.95 -6.54
N ASN A 88 -7.22 -12.18 -6.30
CA ASN A 88 -7.86 -11.96 -5.00
C ASN A 88 -7.18 -12.72 -3.85
N LYS A 89 -6.71 -13.95 -4.08
CA LYS A 89 -5.99 -14.74 -3.06
C LYS A 89 -4.67 -14.10 -2.65
N ASP A 90 -3.89 -13.62 -3.61
CA ASP A 90 -2.60 -12.98 -3.36
C ASP A 90 -2.83 -11.63 -2.65
N ALA A 91 -3.82 -10.87 -3.12
CA ALA A 91 -4.21 -9.60 -2.48
C ALA A 91 -4.67 -9.81 -1.04
N SER A 92 -5.53 -10.81 -0.78
CA SER A 92 -6.01 -11.14 0.56
C SER A 92 -4.85 -11.45 1.52
N ALA A 93 -3.92 -12.32 1.11
CA ALA A 93 -2.75 -12.66 1.93
C ALA A 93 -1.88 -11.43 2.24
N LEU A 94 -1.73 -10.52 1.27
CA LEU A 94 -1.01 -9.25 1.48
C LEU A 94 -1.75 -8.33 2.47
N PHE A 95 -3.08 -8.21 2.35
CA PHE A 95 -3.88 -7.43 3.30
C PHE A 95 -3.87 -8.02 4.70
N GLU A 96 -3.87 -9.35 4.84
CA GLU A 96 -3.73 -10.02 6.13
C GLU A 96 -2.41 -9.64 6.80
N VAL A 97 -1.29 -9.75 6.08
CA VAL A 97 0.04 -9.34 6.57
C VAL A 97 0.04 -7.87 6.97
N LEU A 98 -0.46 -6.98 6.11
CA LEU A 98 -0.55 -5.55 6.39
C LEU A 98 -1.39 -5.24 7.63
N SER A 99 -2.44 -6.01 7.88
CA SER A 99 -3.31 -5.81 9.05
C SER A 99 -2.59 -6.05 10.39
N GLY A 100 -1.55 -6.88 10.40
CA GLY A 100 -0.71 -7.14 11.57
C GLY A 100 0.60 -6.35 11.60
N LEU A 101 0.95 -5.69 10.49
CA LEU A 101 2.27 -5.10 10.29
C LEU A 101 2.51 -3.82 11.10
N THR A 102 1.48 -3.00 11.27
CA THR A 102 1.60 -1.66 11.88
C THR A 102 0.98 -1.61 13.27
N ASN A 103 1.38 -0.63 14.07
CA ASN A 103 0.73 -0.30 15.35
C ASN A 103 -0.53 0.60 15.20
N ASP A 104 -0.88 1.00 13.98
CA ASP A 104 -2.03 1.87 13.71
C ASP A 104 -3.31 1.03 13.59
N GLU A 105 -4.17 1.14 14.61
CA GLU A 105 -5.42 0.38 14.65
C GLU A 105 -6.37 0.68 13.49
N LYS A 106 -6.37 1.91 12.96
CA LYS A 106 -7.28 2.29 11.87
C LYS A 106 -6.84 1.64 10.58
N PHE A 107 -5.55 1.70 10.27
CA PHE A 107 -4.95 0.99 9.15
C PHE A 107 -5.21 -0.52 9.25
N SER A 108 -4.90 -1.12 10.40
CA SER A 108 -5.12 -2.55 10.63
C SER A 108 -6.57 -2.98 10.42
N LYS A 109 -7.55 -2.19 10.88
CA LYS A 109 -8.98 -2.46 10.67
C LYS A 109 -9.39 -2.30 9.21
N ALA A 110 -8.87 -1.28 8.53
CA ALA A 110 -9.11 -1.08 7.10
C ALA A 110 -8.57 -2.25 6.28
N MET A 111 -7.36 -2.74 6.57
CA MET A 111 -6.77 -3.89 5.86
C MET A 111 -7.57 -5.16 6.06
N LYS A 112 -8.13 -5.41 7.25
CA LYS A 112 -9.04 -6.54 7.48
C LYS A 112 -10.28 -6.50 6.59
N LEU A 113 -10.86 -5.32 6.37
CA LEU A 113 -11.98 -5.19 5.44
C LEU A 113 -11.58 -5.44 3.99
N HIS A 114 -10.38 -5.03 3.57
CA HIS A 114 -9.84 -5.37 2.25
C HIS A 114 -9.63 -6.88 2.11
N GLN A 115 -9.04 -7.50 3.12
CA GLN A 115 -8.83 -8.95 3.19
C GLN A 115 -10.15 -9.70 3.03
N ILE A 116 -11.15 -9.42 3.88
CA ILE A 116 -12.46 -10.10 3.84
C ILE A 116 -13.12 -9.92 2.47
N SER A 117 -13.07 -8.71 1.90
CA SER A 117 -13.63 -8.46 0.57
C SER A 117 -12.95 -9.30 -0.52
N ALA A 118 -11.62 -9.42 -0.46
CA ALA A 118 -10.86 -10.24 -1.39
C ALA A 118 -11.13 -11.75 -1.17
N ASP A 119 -11.23 -12.21 0.08
CA ASP A 119 -11.58 -13.60 0.43
C ASP A 119 -12.96 -14.02 -0.07
N GLU A 120 -13.94 -13.10 -0.01
CA GLU A 120 -15.27 -13.29 -0.57
C GLU A 120 -15.31 -13.22 -2.11
N ASN A 121 -14.15 -13.04 -2.75
CA ASN A 121 -14.00 -12.90 -4.20
C ASN A 121 -14.76 -11.71 -4.79
N LEU A 122 -15.04 -10.66 -4.00
CA LEU A 122 -15.47 -9.39 -4.59
C LEU A 122 -14.31 -8.89 -5.44
N ASN A 123 -14.55 -8.53 -6.70
CA ASN A 123 -13.53 -7.86 -7.51
C ASN A 123 -13.35 -6.39 -7.05
N ILE A 124 -12.26 -5.76 -7.47
CA ILE A 124 -11.93 -4.39 -7.06
C ILE A 124 -13.05 -3.40 -7.39
N ASP A 125 -13.70 -3.53 -8.55
CA ASP A 125 -14.77 -2.60 -8.96
C ASP A 125 -15.96 -2.67 -7.99
N ASN A 126 -16.39 -3.87 -7.60
CA ASN A 126 -17.47 -4.04 -6.62
C ASN A 126 -17.05 -3.58 -5.23
N PHE A 127 -15.80 -3.80 -4.83
CA PHE A 127 -15.28 -3.29 -3.57
C PHE A 127 -15.34 -1.75 -3.55
N LEU A 128 -14.85 -1.08 -4.60
CA LEU A 128 -14.86 0.38 -4.70
C LEU A 128 -16.27 0.97 -4.75
N ASP A 129 -17.21 0.30 -5.43
CA ASP A 129 -18.59 0.77 -5.61
C ASP A 129 -19.45 0.56 -4.35
N LYS A 130 -19.34 -0.61 -3.71
CA LYS A 130 -20.29 -1.04 -2.67
C LYS A 130 -19.73 -1.02 -1.26
N ILE A 131 -18.43 -1.17 -1.12
CA ILE A 131 -17.79 -1.36 0.20
C ILE A 131 -17.03 -0.10 0.59
N ALA A 132 -16.21 0.45 -0.30
CA ALA A 132 -15.43 1.65 -0.04
C ALA A 132 -16.30 2.92 -0.05
N ASP A 133 -16.04 3.82 0.89
CA ASP A 133 -16.49 5.20 0.82
C ASP A 133 -15.33 6.06 0.29
N ILE A 134 -15.28 6.19 -1.04
CA ILE A 134 -14.19 6.89 -1.74
C ILE A 134 -14.17 8.38 -1.40
N GLU A 135 -15.34 9.02 -1.28
CA GLU A 135 -15.40 10.43 -0.94
C GLU A 135 -14.90 10.70 0.48
N SER A 136 -15.31 9.88 1.45
CA SER A 136 -14.83 10.01 2.82
C SER A 136 -13.34 9.67 2.93
N THR A 137 -12.88 8.64 2.21
CA THR A 137 -11.44 8.30 2.11
C THR A 137 -10.61 9.47 1.57
N GLN A 138 -11.09 10.15 0.53
CA GLN A 138 -10.38 11.32 -0.01
C GLN A 138 -10.32 12.46 1.01
N ARG A 139 -11.39 12.67 1.80
CA ARG A 139 -11.41 13.68 2.87
C ARG A 139 -10.50 13.33 4.04
N SER A 140 -10.32 12.05 4.37
CA SER A 140 -9.38 11.61 5.40
C SER A 140 -7.91 11.73 4.96
N GLY A 141 -7.65 11.81 3.66
CA GLY A 141 -6.31 12.08 3.11
C GLY A 141 -5.33 10.93 3.34
N THR A 142 -5.83 9.71 3.51
CA THR A 142 -5.03 8.50 3.66
C THR A 142 -4.54 8.00 2.30
N PHE A 143 -3.37 7.35 2.25
CA PHE A 143 -2.89 6.66 1.05
C PHE A 143 -3.66 5.35 0.76
N TYR A 144 -4.47 4.90 1.71
CA TYR A 144 -5.26 3.68 1.65
C TYR A 144 -6.74 3.99 1.79
N ILE A 145 -7.59 3.08 1.30
CA ILE A 145 -9.03 3.17 1.50
C ILE A 145 -9.35 2.97 2.99
N SER A 146 -9.70 4.05 3.68
CA SER A 146 -9.84 4.05 5.14
C SER A 146 -11.28 4.09 5.62
N GLU A 147 -12.19 4.50 4.73
CA GLU A 147 -13.60 4.71 5.05
C GLU A 147 -14.47 3.76 4.24
N PHE A 148 -15.54 3.27 4.86
CA PHE A 148 -16.36 2.19 4.32
C PHE A 148 -17.85 2.50 4.45
N GLN A 149 -18.61 2.09 3.44
CA GLN A 149 -20.06 2.18 3.43
C GLN A 149 -20.67 1.26 4.49
N LYS A 150 -21.93 1.52 4.85
CA LYS A 150 -22.68 0.65 5.79
C LYS A 150 -22.76 -0.81 5.31
N GLU A 151 -22.71 -1.03 4.00
CA GLU A 151 -22.71 -2.36 3.42
C GLU A 151 -21.50 -3.20 3.88
N ALA A 152 -20.36 -2.56 4.16
CA ALA A 152 -19.16 -3.22 4.68
C ALA A 152 -19.38 -3.89 6.04
N GLN A 153 -20.33 -3.39 6.83
CA GLN A 153 -20.67 -4.01 8.12
C GLN A 153 -21.18 -5.45 7.93
N LYS A 154 -21.87 -5.74 6.82
CA LYS A 154 -22.35 -7.10 6.53
C LYS A 154 -21.21 -8.09 6.32
N LEU A 155 -20.05 -7.63 5.85
CA LEU A 155 -18.85 -8.46 5.71
C LEU A 155 -18.27 -8.80 7.09
N LEU A 156 -18.21 -7.81 7.98
CA LEU A 156 -17.71 -8.01 9.35
C LEU A 156 -18.60 -8.91 10.19
N ASP A 157 -19.92 -8.85 9.98
CA ASP A 157 -20.88 -9.66 10.75
C ASP A 157 -20.84 -11.15 10.34
N ASN A 158 -20.27 -11.47 9.18
CA ASN A 158 -20.20 -12.82 8.62
C ASN A 158 -18.78 -13.44 8.63
N ALA A 159 -17.77 -12.68 9.03
CA ALA A 159 -16.36 -13.09 9.12
C ALA A 159 -16.03 -13.71 10.49
#